data_AF-A0A1S0TH01-F1
#
_entry.id   AF-A0A1S0TH01-F1
#
_cell.length_a   1.000
_cell.length_b   1.000
_cell.length_c   1.000
_cell.angle_alpha   90.00
_cell.angle_beta   90.00
_cell.angle_gamma   90.00
#
_symmetry.space_group_name_H-M   'P 1'
#
loop_
_entity.id
_entity.type
_entity.pdbx_description
1 polymer ?
#
loop_
_entity_poly.entity_id
_entity_poly.type
_entity_poly.pdbx_seq_one_letter_code
_entity_poly.pdbx_strand_id
1 'polypeptide(L)'
;MHMSRFLITMSTNGVLIRIYDYLLSPKNTYKSFFISPRTTCYETIVMLLAMSQQPGPPTDFRLYLSETGTALNMNDTLADLYLVLRKDQKIIIRPVS
;
A
#
# COMPACT_ATOMS: atom_id res chain seq x y z
N MET A 1 -36.03 3.75 7.26
CA MET A 1 -34.61 3.36 7.13
C MET A 1 -33.80 4.62 6.91
N HIS A 2 -32.99 5.02 7.88
CA HIS A 2 -32.17 6.24 7.78
C HIS A 2 -30.81 5.83 7.20
N MET A 3 -30.58 6.13 5.92
CA MET A 3 -29.26 5.91 5.30
C MET A 3 -28.31 6.99 5.84
N SER A 4 -27.29 6.58 6.58
CA SER A 4 -26.21 7.49 6.98
C SER A 4 -25.49 7.99 5.73
N ARG A 5 -25.60 9.30 5.46
CA ARG A 5 -24.87 9.96 4.38
C ARG A 5 -23.56 10.46 4.95
N PHE A 6 -22.46 9.84 4.55
CA PHE A 6 -21.12 10.33 4.85
C PHE A 6 -20.53 10.98 3.60
N LEU A 7 -19.88 12.12 3.78
CA LEU A 7 -19.21 12.87 2.72
C LEU A 7 -17.71 12.74 2.97
N ILE A 8 -17.03 11.98 2.12
CA ILE A 8 -15.58 11.83 2.19
C ILE A 8 -14.97 12.96 1.37
N THR A 9 -14.46 13.98 2.04
CA THR A 9 -13.63 15.01 1.41
C THR A 9 -12.23 14.44 1.21
N MET A 10 -11.89 14.08 -0.03
CA MET A 10 -10.54 13.65 -0.38
C MET A 10 -9.63 14.88 -0.38
N SER A 11 -8.45 14.79 0.26
CA SER A 11 -7.46 15.86 0.15
C SER A 11 -7.10 16.05 -1.33
N THR A 12 -6.97 17.29 -1.77
CA THR A 12 -6.61 17.63 -3.17
C THR A 12 -5.27 17.03 -3.61
N ASN A 13 -4.44 16.57 -2.68
CA ASN A 13 -3.08 16.10 -2.92
C ASN A 13 -2.95 14.57 -2.73
N GLY A 14 -4.06 13.84 -2.73
CA GLY A 14 -4.00 12.38 -2.62
C GLY A 14 -3.33 11.75 -3.84
N VAL A 15 -2.60 10.67 -3.62
CA VAL A 15 -1.89 9.94 -4.68
C VAL A 15 -2.54 8.58 -4.87
N LEU A 16 -2.92 8.29 -6.12
CA LEU A 16 -3.38 6.96 -6.50
C LEU A 16 -2.18 6.05 -6.75
N ILE A 17 -1.95 5.11 -5.84
CA ILE A 17 -0.84 4.16 -5.90
C ILE A 17 -1.34 2.76 -6.23
N ARG A 18 -0.43 1.90 -6.71
CA ARG A 18 -0.66 0.46 -6.91
C ARG A 18 0.35 -0.35 -6.12
N ILE A 19 -0.16 -1.33 -5.37
CA ILE A 19 0.67 -2.29 -4.62
C ILE A 19 0.36 -3.68 -5.13
N TYR A 20 1.39 -4.37 -5.57
CA TYR A 20 1.30 -5.71 -6.12
C TYR A 20 1.36 -6.73 -5.00
N ASP A 21 0.26 -7.45 -4.80
CA ASP A 21 0.01 -8.39 -3.71
C ASP A 21 -0.05 -9.85 -4.18
N TYR A 22 0.39 -10.15 -5.40
CA TYR A 22 0.40 -11.50 -5.97
C TYR A 22 1.22 -12.51 -5.14
N LEU A 23 2.17 -12.03 -4.34
CA LEU A 23 2.95 -12.87 -3.40
C LEU A 23 2.17 -13.22 -2.12
N LEU A 24 1.13 -12.46 -1.77
CA LEU A 24 0.24 -12.74 -0.64
C LEU A 24 -1.03 -13.48 -1.08
N SER A 25 -1.57 -13.09 -2.23
CA SER A 25 -2.75 -13.71 -2.82
C SER A 25 -2.49 -13.94 -4.31
N PRO A 26 -2.11 -15.16 -4.72
CA PRO A 26 -1.74 -15.47 -6.10
C PRO A 26 -2.82 -15.17 -7.15
N LYS A 27 -4.08 -15.00 -6.71
CA LYS A 27 -5.21 -14.64 -7.57
C LYS A 27 -5.28 -13.14 -7.87
N ASN A 28 -4.59 -12.30 -7.10
CA ASN A 28 -4.58 -10.85 -7.25
C ASN A 28 -3.32 -10.41 -8.01
N THR A 29 -3.45 -9.41 -8.87
CA THR A 29 -2.29 -8.79 -9.52
C THR A 29 -1.79 -7.61 -8.71
N TYR A 30 -2.69 -6.69 -8.36
CA TYR A 30 -2.42 -5.53 -7.52
C TYR A 30 -3.71 -5.01 -6.88
N LYS A 31 -3.56 -4.21 -5.83
CA LYS A 31 -4.60 -3.37 -5.25
C LYS A 31 -4.25 -1.89 -5.45
N SER A 32 -5.26 -1.06 -5.74
CA SER A 32 -5.09 0.39 -5.86
C SER A 32 -5.50 1.07 -4.57
N PHE A 33 -4.70 2.01 -4.09
CA PHE A 33 -4.99 2.82 -2.91
C PHE A 33 -4.93 4.29 -3.28
N PHE A 34 -5.89 5.06 -2.82
CA PHE A 34 -5.81 6.51 -2.85
C PHE A 34 -5.39 6.99 -1.46
N ILE A 35 -4.13 7.42 -1.33
CA ILE A 35 -3.50 7.71 -0.04
C ILE A 35 -3.16 9.19 0.10
N SER A 36 -3.06 9.65 1.35
CA SER A 36 -2.55 10.98 1.68
C SER A 36 -1.03 11.01 1.46
N PRO A 37 -0.44 12.18 1.16
CA PRO A 37 1.02 12.37 1.18
C PRO A 37 1.68 11.96 2.49
N ARG A 38 0.93 11.97 3.60
CA ARG A 38 1.43 11.58 4.93
C ARG A 38 1.30 10.09 5.24
N THR A 39 0.66 9.31 4.37
CA THR A 39 0.44 7.88 4.61
C THR A 39 1.76 7.12 4.49
N THR A 40 2.14 6.47 5.57
CA THR A 40 3.37 5.71 5.70
C THR A 40 3.28 4.32 5.06
N CYS A 41 4.43 3.69 4.81
CA CYS A 41 4.50 2.29 4.43
C CYS A 41 3.80 1.38 5.46
N TYR A 42 3.98 1.63 6.77
CA TYR A 42 3.33 0.86 7.83
C TYR A 42 1.80 0.94 7.74
N GLU A 43 1.25 2.15 7.67
CA GLU A 43 -0.21 2.35 7.58
C GLU A 43 -0.77 1.71 6.32
N THR A 44 -0.02 1.75 5.23
CA THR A 44 -0.41 1.10 3.98
C THR A 44 -0.46 -0.42 4.11
N ILE A 45 0.52 -1.04 4.78
CA ILE A 45 0.52 -2.48 5.07
C ILE A 45 -0.70 -2.83 5.93
N VAL A 46 -0.98 -2.06 6.99
CA VAL A 46 -2.17 -2.27 7.84
C VAL A 46 -3.45 -2.29 7.00
N MET A 47 -3.63 -1.29 6.13
CA MET A 47 -4.79 -1.21 5.24
C MET A 47 -4.85 -2.40 4.27
N LEU A 48 -3.72 -2.79 3.69
CA LEU A 48 -3.66 -3.89 2.73
C LEU A 48 -3.97 -5.23 3.36
N LEU A 49 -3.46 -5.52 4.56
CA LEU A 49 -3.75 -6.75 5.29
C LEU A 49 -5.23 -6.82 5.68
N ALA A 50 -5.81 -5.71 6.15
CA ALA A 50 -7.23 -5.63 6.48
C ALA A 50 -8.12 -5.93 5.25
N MET A 51 -7.81 -5.34 4.09
CA MET A 51 -8.55 -5.60 2.84
C MET A 51 -8.36 -7.02 2.31
N SER A 52 -7.22 -7.64 2.61
CA SER A 52 -6.86 -8.97 2.10
C SER A 52 -7.24 -10.10 3.06
N GLN A 53 -7.80 -9.76 4.24
CA GLN A 53 -8.06 -10.69 5.34
C GLN A 53 -6.84 -11.56 5.68
N GLN A 54 -5.64 -10.98 5.54
CA GLN A 54 -4.39 -11.68 5.83
C GLN A 54 -4.13 -11.64 7.34
N PRO A 55 -3.94 -12.80 8.00
CA PRO A 55 -3.64 -12.85 9.42
C PRO A 55 -2.20 -12.42 9.70
N GLY A 56 -1.93 -12.04 10.95
CA GLY A 56 -0.60 -11.71 11.43
C GLY A 56 -0.38 -10.20 11.66
N PRO A 57 0.64 -9.83 12.45
CA PRO A 57 0.98 -8.45 12.71
C PRO A 57 1.57 -7.78 11.45
N PRO A 58 1.33 -6.47 11.23
CA PRO A 58 1.90 -5.72 10.10
C PRO A 58 3.43 -5.75 10.04
N THR A 59 4.10 -6.01 11.16
CA THR A 59 5.55 -6.11 11.27
C THR A 59 6.13 -7.30 10.52
N ASP A 60 5.31 -8.34 10.27
CA ASP A 60 5.72 -9.55 9.56
C ASP A 60 5.71 -9.35 8.04
N PHE A 61 5.40 -8.14 7.57
CA PHE A 61 5.35 -7.80 6.16
C PHE A 61 6.19 -6.55 5.88
N ARG A 62 6.70 -6.46 4.65
CA ARG A 62 7.35 -5.25 4.12
C ARG A 62 6.93 -4.97 2.69
N LEU A 63 7.01 -3.69 2.34
CA LEU A 63 6.97 -3.23 0.96
C LEU A 63 8.38 -3.24 0.37
N TYR A 64 8.48 -3.61 -0.90
CA TYR A 64 9.74 -3.68 -1.64
C TYR A 64 9.60 -3.05 -3.01
N LEU A 65 10.71 -2.55 -3.54
CA LEU A 65 10.83 -2.21 -4.96
C LEU A 65 11.14 -3.47 -5.76
N SER A 66 10.38 -3.75 -6.80
CA SER A 66 10.49 -4.99 -7.58
C SER A 66 11.83 -5.17 -8.28
N GLU A 67 12.44 -4.08 -8.74
CA GLU A 67 13.68 -4.11 -9.52
C GLU A 67 14.89 -4.41 -8.63
N THR A 68 15.00 -3.71 -7.50
CA THR A 68 16.17 -3.78 -6.62
C THR A 68 16.01 -4.78 -5.49
N GLY A 69 14.78 -5.23 -5.21
CA GLY A 69 14.47 -6.02 -4.03
C GLY A 69 14.70 -5.26 -2.71
N THR A 70 14.87 -3.94 -2.77
CA THR A 70 15.12 -3.09 -1.60
C THR A 70 13.87 -2.97 -0.76
N ALA A 71 13.99 -3.23 0.54
CA ALA A 71 12.92 -3.02 1.51
C ALA A 71 12.69 -1.51 1.71
N LEU A 72 11.43 -1.08 1.67
CA LEU A 72 11.05 0.28 2.04
C LEU A 72 11.02 0.42 3.57
N ASN A 73 11.39 1.59 4.08
CA ASN A 73 11.30 1.87 5.51
C ASN A 73 9.82 2.05 5.90
N MET A 74 9.43 1.52 7.06
CA MET A 74 8.06 1.57 7.55
C MET A 74 7.56 2.99 7.80
N ASN A 75 8.47 3.90 8.14
CA ASN A 75 8.15 5.28 8.49
C ASN A 75 8.15 6.22 7.27
N ASP A 76 8.60 5.75 6.11
CA ASP A 76 8.62 6.57 4.90
C ASP A 76 7.20 6.79 4.38
N THR A 77 6.95 7.97 3.85
CA THR A 77 5.71 8.33 3.16
C THR A 77 5.67 7.66 1.79
N LEU A 78 4.65 6.83 1.57
CA LEU A 78 4.59 6.01 0.36
C LEU A 78 4.22 6.82 -0.89
N ALA A 79 3.48 7.91 -0.71
CA ALA A 79 3.06 8.79 -1.79
C ALA A 79 4.26 9.41 -2.51
N ASP A 80 5.20 10.00 -1.77
CA ASP A 80 6.38 10.66 -2.33
C ASP A 80 7.28 9.65 -3.04
N LEU A 81 7.48 8.48 -2.41
CA LEU A 81 8.21 7.35 -3.00
C LEU A 81 7.58 6.91 -4.32
N TYR A 82 6.25 6.79 -4.38
CA TYR A 82 5.54 6.35 -5.57
C TYR A 82 5.64 7.37 -6.72
N LEU A 83 5.61 8.67 -6.42
CA LEU A 83 5.69 9.73 -7.43
C LEU A 83 7.05 9.80 -8.13
N VAL A 84 8.12 9.28 -7.49
CA VAL A 84 9.48 9.26 -8.07
C VAL A 84 9.88 7.91 -8.68
N LEU A 85 8.98 6.92 -8.68
CA LEU A 85 9.25 5.62 -9.30
C LEU A 85 9.46 5.75 -10.81
N ARG A 86 10.40 4.96 -11.33
CA ARG A 86 10.52 4.74 -12.78
C ARG A 86 9.35 3.90 -13.29
N LYS A 87 9.03 4.01 -14.58
CA LYS A 87 7.85 3.36 -15.21
C LYS A 87 7.80 1.83 -15.04
N ASP A 88 8.94 1.19 -14.87
CA ASP A 88 9.13 -0.24 -14.72
C ASP A 88 9.20 -0.71 -13.26
N GLN A 89 9.38 0.21 -12.32
CA GLN A 89 9.44 -0.09 -10.90
C GLN A 89 8.04 -0.29 -10.32
N LYS A 90 7.89 -1.37 -9.55
CA LYS A 90 6.65 -1.72 -8.86
C LYS A 90 6.89 -1.81 -7.37
N ILE A 91 5.88 -1.43 -6.60
CA ILE A 91 5.85 -1.67 -5.16
C ILE A 91 5.16 -3.01 -4.94
N ILE A 92 5.88 -3.96 -4.35
CA ILE A 92 5.39 -5.31 -4.04
C ILE A 92 5.32 -5.46 -2.52
N ILE A 93 4.38 -6.26 -2.01
CA ILE A 93 4.35 -6.66 -0.60
C ILE A 93 4.75 -8.14 -0.46
N ARG A 94 5.56 -8.46 0.54
CA ARG A 94 5.92 -9.84 0.91
C ARG A 94 6.13 -9.99 2.43
N PRO A 95 6.02 -11.21 2.97
CA PRO A 95 6.42 -11.50 4.34
C PRO A 95 7.92 -11.19 4.58
N VAL A 96 8.26 -10.80 5.79
CA VAL A 96 9.63 -10.71 6.30
C VAL A 96 9.96 -12.11 6.83
N SER A 97 10.81 -12.84 6.11
CA SER A 97 11.34 -14.15 6.56
C SER A 97 12.46 -13.97 7.57
#